data_AF-B8J1L4-F1
#
_entry.id   AF-B8J1L4-F1
#
_cell.length_a   1.000
_cell.length_b   1.000
_cell.length_c   1.000
_cell.angle_alpha   90.00
_cell.angle_beta   90.00
_cell.angle_gamma   90.00
#
_symmetry.space_group_name_H-M   'P 1'
#
loop_
_entity.id
_entity.type
_entity.pdbx_description
1 polymer ?
#
loop_
_entity_poly.entity_id
_entity_poly.type
_entity_poly.pdbx_seq_one_letter_code
_entity_poly.pdbx_strand_id
1 'polypeptide(L)' 'MGALSIQHLLVVLVVVMVLFGAKKLPEIGGGLGRAIRNFKKATTEPDEIDITARNNGNDNGKPM' A
#
# COMPACT_ATOMS: atom_id res chain seq x y z
N MET A 1 -28.39 7.16 -20.02
CA MET A 1 -27.01 7.31 -20.53
C MET A 1 -26.00 6.93 -19.44
N GLY A 2 -25.90 5.63 -19.10
CA GLY A 2 -24.98 5.10 -18.07
C GLY A 2 -24.02 4.13 -18.72
N ALA A 3 -23.13 4.64 -19.57
CA ALA A 3 -22.34 3.86 -20.51
C ALA A 3 -21.17 3.07 -19.88
N LEU A 4 -21.07 3.05 -18.55
CA LEU A 4 -20.04 2.30 -17.81
C LEU A 4 -20.71 1.45 -16.73
N SER A 5 -21.68 0.64 -17.12
CA SER A 5 -22.19 -0.38 -16.20
C SER A 5 -21.05 -1.32 -15.83
N ILE A 6 -20.99 -1.73 -14.56
CA ILE A 6 -20.02 -2.70 -14.02
C ILE A 6 -19.93 -3.96 -14.88
N GLN A 7 -21.02 -4.33 -15.57
CA GLN A 7 -21.05 -5.45 -16.52
C GLN A 7 -20.06 -5.29 -17.68
N HIS A 8 -19.94 -4.11 -18.28
CA HIS A 8 -18.99 -3.88 -19.39
C HIS A 8 -17.54 -4.00 -18.90
N LEU A 9 -17.23 -3.42 -17.73
CA LEU A 9 -15.91 -3.55 -17.12
C LEU A 9 -15.58 -5.02 -16.78
N LEU A 10 -16.55 -5.80 -16.30
CA LEU A 10 -16.36 -7.23 -16.05
C LEU A 10 -16.06 -8.01 -17.33
N VAL A 11 -16.76 -7.75 -18.44
CA VAL A 11 -16.50 -8.42 -19.72
C VAL A 11 -15.08 -8.11 -20.21
N VAL A 12 -14.67 -6.83 -20.17
CA VAL A 12 -13.31 -6.43 -20.56
C VAL A 12 -12.26 -7.08 -19.65
N LEU A 13 -12.50 -7.12 -18.33
CA LEU A 13 -11.62 -7.76 -17.36
C LEU A 13 -11.41 -9.25 -17.69
N VAL A 14 -12.49 -9.96 -18.06
CA VAL A 14 -12.40 -11.38 -18.46
C VAL A 14 -11.56 -11.54 -19.71
N VAL A 15 -11.76 -10.71 -20.74
CA VAL A 15 -10.95 -10.76 -21.97
C VAL A 15 -9.47 -10.52 -21.68
N VAL A 16 -9.15 -9.49 -20.90
CA VAL A 16 -7.78 -9.20 -20.45
C VAL A 16 -7.20 -10.39 -19.68
N MET A 17 -7.98 -11.01 -18.79
CA MET A 17 -7.55 -12.16 -18.00
C MET A 17 -7.31 -13.41 -18.85
N VAL A 18 -8.01 -13.59 -19.97
CA VAL A 18 -7.74 -14.67 -20.94
C VAL A 18 -6.44 -14.40 -21.71
N LEU A 19 -6.21 -13.15 -22.14
CA LEU A 19 -5.00 -12.79 -22.91
C LEU A 19 -3.72 -12.83 -22.07
N PHE A 20 -3.76 -12.23 -20.88
CA PHE A 20 -2.60 -12.16 -19.99
C PHE A 20 -2.52 -13.36 -19.03
N GLY A 21 -3.60 -14.09 -18.83
CA GLY A 21 -3.72 -15.17 -17.84
C GLY A 21 -3.98 -14.65 -16.42
N ALA A 22 -4.72 -15.42 -15.64
CA ALA A 22 -5.09 -15.07 -14.25
C ALA A 22 -3.89 -14.93 -13.29
N LYS A 23 -2.71 -15.44 -13.66
CA LYS A 23 -1.48 -15.32 -12.85
C LYS A 23 -0.81 -13.95 -12.97
N LYS A 24 -0.98 -13.23 -14.08
CA LYS A 24 -0.29 -11.95 -14.33
C LYS A 24 -0.89 -10.78 -13.56
N LEU A 25 -2.20 -10.78 -13.35
CA LEU A 25 -2.91 -9.77 -12.54
C LEU A 25 -2.37 -9.66 -11.08
N PRO A 26 -2.29 -10.74 -10.28
CA PRO A 26 -1.75 -10.65 -8.91
C PRO A 26 -0.23 -10.43 -8.88
N GLU A 27 0.51 -10.94 -9.87
CA GLU A 27 1.96 -10.72 -10.00
C GLU A 27 2.28 -9.21 -10.13
N ILE A 28 1.55 -8.51 -11.02
CA ILE A 28 1.70 -7.07 -11.22
C ILE A 28 1.02 -6.29 -10.08
N GLY A 29 -0.16 -6.71 -9.64
CA GLY A 29 -0.93 -6.07 -8.57
C GLY A 29 -0.20 -6.04 -7.23
N GLY A 30 0.57 -7.07 -6.88
CA GLY A 30 1.38 -7.09 -5.67
C GLY A 30 2.47 -6.02 -5.67
N GLY A 31 3.12 -5.77 -6.81
CA GLY A 31 4.11 -4.71 -6.98
C GLY A 31 3.49 -3.32 -6.92
N LEU A 32 2.44 -3.10 -7.70
CA LEU A 32 1.71 -1.83 -7.74
C LEU A 32 1.07 -1.49 -6.39
N GLY A 33 0.49 -2.48 -5.70
CA GLY A 33 -0.13 -2.29 -4.40
C GLY A 33 0.86 -1.85 -3.32
N ARG A 34 2.08 -2.43 -3.31
CA ARG A 34 3.17 -1.97 -2.43
C ARG A 34 3.60 -0.55 -2.77
N ALA A 35 3.75 -0.22 -4.06
CA ALA A 35 4.12 1.11 -4.50
C ALA A 35 3.07 2.17 -4.08
N ILE A 36 1.79 1.91 -4.33
CA ILE A 36 0.68 2.78 -3.92
C ILE A 36 0.63 2.93 -2.40
N ARG A 37 0.82 1.84 -1.65
CA ARG A 37 0.83 1.88 -0.18
C ARG A 37 1.96 2.75 0.36
N ASN A 38 3.17 2.59 -0.17
CA ASN A 38 4.33 3.39 0.22
C ASN A 38 4.17 4.86 -0.18
N PHE A 39 3.65 5.11 -1.39
CA PHE A 39 3.35 6.45 -1.87
C PHE A 39 2.32 7.15 -0.99
N LYS A 40 1.23 6.45 -0.66
CA LYS A 40 0.20 6.95 0.26
C LYS A 40 0.78 7.23 1.63
N LYS A 41 1.65 6.36 2.16
CA LYS A 41 2.32 6.53 3.46
C LYS A 41 3.19 7.78 3.45
N ALA A 42 4.07 7.95 2.46
CA ALA A 42 4.91 9.14 2.30
C ALA A 42 4.13 10.44 2.05
N THR A 43 2.93 10.38 1.47
CA THR A 43 2.10 11.57 1.22
C THR A 43 1.18 11.90 2.41
N THR A 44 0.82 10.90 3.22
CA THR A 44 -0.14 11.05 4.34
C THR A 44 0.56 11.23 5.68
N GLU A 45 1.76 10.67 5.87
CA GLU A 45 2.61 10.97 7.01
C GLU A 45 3.39 12.26 6.67
N PRO A 46 3.07 13.43 7.27
CA PRO A 46 4.02 14.54 7.29
C PRO A 46 5.29 14.04 7.98
N ASP A 47 6.47 14.45 7.51
CA ASP A 47 7.80 14.01 7.96
C ASP A 47 7.91 13.87 9.50
N GLU A 48 7.47 12.74 10.06
CA GLU A 48 7.85 12.33 11.39
C GLU A 48 9.25 11.76 11.24
N ILE A 49 10.22 12.68 11.31
CA ILE A 49 11.55 12.32 11.76
C ILE A 49 11.32 11.66 13.12
N ASP A 50 11.37 10.33 13.15
CA ASP A 50 11.34 9.54 14.37
C ASP A 50 12.59 9.86 15.20
N ILE A 51 12.54 10.95 15.95
CA ILE A 51 13.44 11.26 17.05
C ILE A 51 12.84 10.66 18.33
N THR A 52 12.38 9.41 18.31
CA THR A 52 11.92 8.72 19.53
C THR A 52 12.78 7.52 19.91
N ALA A 53 13.83 7.19 19.15
CA ALA A 53 14.78 6.14 19.51
C ALA A 53 15.99 6.62 20.37
N ARG A 54 15.91 7.78 21.05
CA ARG A 54 17.04 8.25 21.89
C ARG A 54 16.64 9.17 23.05
N ASN A 55 15.81 8.72 23.99
CA ASN A 55 15.90 9.16 25.39
C ASN A 55 14.90 8.40 26.30
N ASN A 56 15.29 7.28 26.90
CA ASN A 56 14.95 6.97 28.31
C ASN A 56 15.61 5.65 28.73
N GLY A 57 16.91 5.72 29.00
CA GLY A 57 17.63 4.66 29.69
C GLY A 57 17.73 5.01 31.17
N ASN A 58 16.68 4.72 31.93
CA ASN A 58 16.72 4.25 33.31
C ASN A 58 17.86 4.76 34.22
N ASP A 59 17.66 5.93 34.84
CA ASP A 59 18.41 6.37 36.03
C ASP A 59 17.57 6.16 37.30
N ASN A 60 16.96 4.98 37.46
CA ASN A 60 16.34 4.59 38.74
C ASN A 60 17.39 3.91 39.63
N GLY A 61 18.01 4.66 40.53
CA GLY A 61 18.57 4.10 41.75
C GLY A 61 19.91 4.69 42.20
N LYS A 62 19.86 5.57 43.21
CA LYS A 62 20.43 5.32 44.55
C LYS A 62 20.25 6.55 45.46
N PRO A 63 19.60 6.41 46.62
CA PRO A 63 19.77 7.36 47.72
C PRO A 63 21.11 7.11 48.43
N MET A 64 21.90 8.16 48.63
CA MET A 64 22.83 8.33 49.76
C MET A 64 23.27 9.77 49.86
#